data_AF-A0A417XUJ4-F1
#
_entry.id   AF-A0A417XUJ4-F1
#
_cell.length_a   1.000
_cell.length_b   1.000
_cell.length_c   1.000
_cell.angle_alpha   90.00
_cell.angle_beta   90.00
_cell.angle_gamma   90.00
#
_symmetry.space_group_name_H-M   'P 1'
#
loop_
_entity.id
_entity.type
_entity.pdbx_description
1 polymer ?
#
loop_
_entity_poly.entity_id
_entity_poly.type
_entity_poly.pdbx_seq_one_letter_code
_entity_poly.pdbx_strand_id
1 'polypeptide(L)'
;MTLGFDFHPEARAELVADVDWHDDREVGVGLRFEVAVRAAIGAAVDAPESWAVWPGWDRQPVVRSKGVSDFPYRVVYFVQGDVLMIVAVAHAKRRPGYWRDRVTST
;
A
#
# COMPACT_ATOMS: atom_id res chain seq x y z
N MET A 1 -10.72 -19.16 -0.80
CA MET A 1 -9.35 -18.85 -1.26
C MET A 1 -8.99 -17.53 -0.63
N THR A 2 -7.95 -17.49 0.20
CA THR A 2 -7.44 -16.23 0.77
C THR A 2 -6.37 -15.72 -0.18
N LEU A 3 -6.57 -14.53 -0.75
CA LEU A 3 -5.60 -13.91 -1.65
C LEU A 3 -4.29 -13.68 -0.87
N GLY A 4 -3.14 -14.11 -1.41
CA GLY A 4 -1.84 -13.73 -0.85
C GLY A 4 -1.56 -12.25 -1.13
N PHE A 5 -0.57 -11.66 -0.46
CA PHE A 5 -0.05 -10.36 -0.86
C PHE A 5 1.47 -10.38 -0.88
N ASP A 6 2.05 -9.56 -1.75
CA ASP A 6 3.49 -9.30 -1.78
C ASP A 6 3.76 -7.82 -2.04
N PHE A 7 4.96 -7.38 -1.69
CA PHE A 7 5.41 -6.01 -1.88
C PHE A 7 6.36 -5.91 -3.07
N HIS A 8 6.19 -4.86 -3.86
CA HIS A 8 7.30 -4.35 -4.65
C HIS A 8 8.49 -4.03 -3.74
N PRO A 9 9.76 -4.33 -4.11
CA PRO A 9 10.92 -4.12 -3.25
C PRO A 9 11.01 -2.70 -2.68
N GLU A 10 10.77 -1.68 -3.51
CA GLU A 10 10.74 -0.29 -3.05
C GLU A 10 9.59 0.02 -2.09
N ALA A 11 8.42 -0.61 -2.24
CA ALA A 11 7.30 -0.42 -1.32
C ALA A 11 7.60 -1.03 0.06
N ARG A 12 8.31 -2.17 0.08
CA ARG A 12 8.80 -2.78 1.32
C ARG A 12 9.84 -1.90 2.01
N ALA A 13 10.79 -1.36 1.24
CA ALA A 13 11.81 -0.45 1.77
C ALA A 13 11.19 0.83 2.35
N GLU A 14 10.18 1.38 1.68
CA GLU A 14 9.41 2.54 2.17
C GLU A 14 8.70 2.25 3.49
N LEU A 15 8.01 1.11 3.59
CA LEU A 15 7.32 0.73 4.82
C LEU A 15 8.29 0.62 6.00
N VAL A 16 9.45 -0.02 5.80
CA VAL A 16 10.48 -0.14 6.84
C VAL A 16 10.99 1.24 7.25
N ALA A 17 11.36 2.09 6.28
CA ALA A 17 11.85 3.44 6.57
C ALA A 17 10.80 4.32 7.28
N ASP A 18 9.52 4.20 6.92
CA ASP A 18 8.44 4.96 7.54
C ASP A 18 8.15 4.44 8.98
N VAL A 19 8.29 3.14 9.25
CA VAL A 19 8.22 2.57 10.61
C VAL A 19 9.35 3.10 11.48
N ASP A 20 10.59 3.04 10.99
CA ASP A 20 11.78 3.53 11.70
C ASP A 20 11.65 5.03 12.01
N TRP A 21 11.21 5.83 11.03
CA TRP A 21 10.98 7.26 11.21
C TRP A 21 9.93 7.58 12.28
N HIS A 22 8.88 6.75 12.39
CA HIS A 22 7.86 6.92 13.41
C HIS A 22 8.37 6.57 14.81
N ASP A 23 9.13 5.49 14.95
CA ASP A 23 9.70 5.06 16.23
C ASP A 23 10.79 6.02 16.74
N ASP A 24 11.60 6.61 15.86
CA ASP A 24 12.59 7.63 16.21
C ASP A 24 11.97 8.89 16.82
N ARG A 25 10.70 9.17 16.51
CA ARG A 25 9.99 10.38 16.97
C ARG A 25 9.24 10.17 18.26
N GLU A 26 8.57 9.03 18.38
CA GLU A 26 7.79 8.67 19.56
C GLU A 26 7.70 7.15 19.65
N VAL A 27 8.20 6.62 20.77
CA VAL A 27 8.25 5.18 21.02
C VAL A 27 6.87 4.55 20.88
N GLY A 28 6.78 3.51 20.04
CA GLY A 28 5.55 2.74 19.84
C GLY A 28 4.63 3.27 18.75
N VAL A 29 4.94 4.42 18.14
CA VAL A 29 4.19 4.92 16.98
C VAL A 29 4.50 4.10 15.72
N GLY A 30 5.73 3.64 15.53
CA GLY A 30 6.10 2.76 14.41
C GLY A 30 5.33 1.45 14.46
N LEU A 31 5.20 0.84 15.65
CA LEU A 31 4.37 -0.36 15.83
C LEU A 31 2.90 -0.09 15.50
N ARG A 32 2.31 1.02 15.99
CA ARG A 32 0.92 1.38 15.66
C ARG A 32 0.74 1.60 14.16
N PHE A 33 1.72 2.22 13.51
CA PHE A 33 1.74 2.43 12.07
C PHE A 33 1.77 1.10 11.31
N GLU A 34 2.67 0.19 11.67
CA GLU A 34 2.78 -1.12 11.04
C GLU A 34 1.46 -1.91 11.17
N VAL A 35 0.86 -1.91 12.36
CA VAL A 35 -0.44 -2.56 12.61
C VAL A 35 -1.54 -1.95 11.73
N ALA A 36 -1.61 -0.63 11.62
CA ALA A 36 -2.59 0.06 10.78
C ALA A 36 -2.40 -0.26 9.28
N VAL A 37 -1.16 -0.31 8.80
CA VAL A 37 -0.83 -0.70 7.42
C VAL A 37 -1.24 -2.14 7.15
N ARG A 38 -0.93 -3.07 8.06
CA ARG A 38 -1.33 -4.49 7.92
C ARG A 38 -2.84 -4.66 7.94
N ALA A 39 -3.56 -3.90 8.76
CA ALA A 39 -5.03 -3.90 8.76
C ALA A 39 -5.60 -3.39 7.42
N ALA A 40 -5.00 -2.35 6.83
CA ALA A 40 -5.37 -1.87 5.51
C ALA A 40 -5.09 -2.90 4.40
N ILE A 41 -3.97 -3.62 4.48
CA ILE A 41 -3.64 -4.72 3.56
C ILE A 41 -4.63 -5.88 3.71
N GLY A 42 -4.95 -6.30 4.94
CA GLY A 42 -5.92 -7.37 5.20
C GLY A 42 -7.29 -7.05 4.62
N ALA A 43 -7.78 -5.82 4.84
CA ALA A 43 -9.01 -5.33 4.23
C ALA A 43 -8.96 -5.31 2.68
N ALA A 44 -7.78 -5.04 2.10
CA ALA A 44 -7.57 -5.12 0.65
C ALA A 44 -7.53 -6.57 0.14
N VAL A 45 -6.97 -7.50 0.90
CA VAL A 45 -6.97 -8.94 0.61
C VAL A 45 -8.38 -9.53 0.66
N ASP A 46 -9.18 -9.14 1.65
CA ASP A 46 -10.54 -9.64 1.84
C ASP A 46 -11.50 -9.17 0.74
N ALA A 47 -11.28 -7.96 0.22
CA ALA A 47 -12.16 -7.31 -0.74
C ALA A 47 -11.37 -6.48 -1.78
N PRO A 48 -10.56 -7.13 -2.64
CA PRO A 48 -9.60 -6.44 -3.51
C PRO A 48 -10.25 -5.50 -4.52
N GLU A 49 -11.50 -5.75 -4.90
CA GLU A 49 -12.25 -4.93 -5.86
C GLU A 49 -13.12 -3.85 -5.21
N SER A 50 -13.25 -3.83 -3.89
CA SER A 50 -14.15 -2.90 -3.17
C SER A 50 -13.54 -1.53 -2.90
N TRP A 51 -12.23 -1.36 -3.08
CA TRP A 51 -11.54 -0.11 -2.80
C TRP A 51 -11.35 0.76 -4.04
N ALA A 52 -11.28 2.08 -3.85
CA ALA A 52 -11.26 3.05 -4.93
C ALA A 52 -10.10 2.84 -5.90
N VAL A 53 -10.42 2.85 -7.20
CA VAL A 53 -9.42 2.93 -8.28
C VAL A 53 -8.60 4.20 -8.09
N TRP A 54 -7.29 4.11 -8.35
CA TRP A 54 -6.43 5.28 -8.22
C TRP A 54 -6.83 6.38 -9.23
N PRO A 55 -6.98 7.65 -8.80
CA PRO A 55 -7.40 8.72 -9.70
C PRO A 55 -6.48 8.88 -10.92
N GLY A 56 -7.09 8.96 -12.10
CA GLY A 56 -6.38 9.09 -13.38
C GLY A 56 -5.58 7.85 -13.78
N TRP A 57 -5.92 6.67 -13.25
CA TRP A 57 -5.38 5.39 -13.72
C TRP A 57 -6.25 4.83 -14.84
N ASP A 58 -5.66 4.62 -16.02
CA ASP A 58 -6.33 4.34 -17.29
C ASP A 58 -5.78 3.11 -18.02
N ARG A 59 -4.92 2.31 -17.37
CA ARG A 59 -4.31 1.11 -17.94
C ARG A 59 -4.52 -0.14 -17.08
N GLN A 60 -4.21 -1.30 -17.66
CA GLN A 60 -4.16 -2.56 -16.91
C GLN A 60 -2.76 -2.81 -16.33
N PRO A 61 -2.67 -3.47 -15.15
CA PRO A 61 -3.77 -3.90 -14.28
C PRO A 61 -4.45 -2.72 -13.56
N VAL A 62 -5.72 -2.87 -13.16
CA VAL A 62 -6.44 -1.83 -12.39
C VAL A 62 -5.78 -1.63 -11.02
N VAL A 63 -5.21 -0.44 -10.81
CA VAL A 63 -4.63 -0.05 -9.52
C VAL A 63 -5.68 0.58 -8.62
N ARG A 64 -5.71 0.13 -7.37
CA ARG A 64 -6.63 0.59 -6.32
C ARG A 64 -5.84 1.07 -5.11
N SER A 65 -6.53 1.76 -4.20
CA SER A 65 -5.91 2.19 -2.96
C SER A 65 -6.86 2.16 -1.77
N LYS A 66 -6.30 1.81 -0.61
CA LYS A 66 -6.97 1.77 0.69
C LYS A 66 -6.27 2.73 1.65
N GLY A 67 -7.03 3.63 2.28
CA GLY A 67 -6.50 4.50 3.34
C GLY A 67 -6.09 3.69 4.57
N VAL A 68 -5.02 4.14 5.22
CA VAL A 68 -4.53 3.61 6.50
C VAL A 68 -5.19 4.40 7.63
N SER A 69 -5.89 3.74 8.55
CA SER A 69 -6.55 4.41 9.67
C SER A 69 -5.53 5.15 10.55
N ASP A 70 -5.89 6.34 11.06
CA ASP A 70 -5.06 7.17 11.96
C ASP A 70 -3.74 7.70 11.38
N PHE A 71 -3.40 7.33 10.15
CA PHE A 71 -2.17 7.74 9.47
C PHE A 71 -2.49 8.38 8.12
N PRO A 72 -1.82 9.48 7.72
CA PRO A 72 -2.03 10.13 6.43
C PRO A 72 -1.37 9.34 5.29
N TYR A 73 -1.71 8.05 5.18
CA TYR A 73 -1.11 7.07 4.27
C TYR A 73 -2.17 6.29 3.50
N ARG A 74 -1.75 5.72 2.37
CA ARG A 74 -2.57 4.85 1.53
C ARG A 74 -1.75 3.62 1.12
N VAL A 75 -2.33 2.43 1.27
CA VAL A 75 -1.82 1.23 0.61
C VAL A 75 -2.28 1.27 -0.83
N VAL A 76 -1.35 1.24 -1.78
CA VAL A 76 -1.63 1.22 -3.22
C VAL A 76 -1.28 -0.15 -3.76
N TYR A 77 -2.22 -0.77 -4.48
CA TYR A 77 -2.07 -2.15 -4.91
C TYR A 77 -2.81 -2.45 -6.22
N PHE A 78 -2.50 -3.58 -6.83
CA PHE A 78 -3.28 -4.22 -7.88
C PHE A 78 -3.32 -5.74 -7.67
N VAL A 79 -4.21 -6.44 -8.36
CA VAL A 79 -4.29 -7.91 -8.31
C VAL A 79 -3.56 -8.51 -9.50
N GLN A 80 -2.69 -9.48 -9.25
CA GLN A 80 -1.98 -10.27 -10.26
C GLN A 80 -2.14 -11.76 -9.95
N GLY A 81 -2.97 -12.45 -10.72
CA GLY A 81 -3.37 -13.83 -10.38
C GLY A 81 -3.99 -13.88 -8.99
N ASP A 82 -3.46 -14.74 -8.13
CA ASP A 82 -3.91 -14.92 -6.73
C ASP A 82 -3.08 -14.10 -5.71
N VAL A 83 -2.40 -13.04 -6.16
CA VAL A 83 -1.58 -12.18 -5.32
C VAL A 83 -2.00 -10.71 -5.43
N LEU A 84 -2.14 -10.07 -4.28
CA LEU A 84 -2.27 -8.62 -4.15
C LEU A 84 -0.89 -7.98 -4.12
N MET A 85 -0.51 -7.32 -5.21
CA MET A 85 0.78 -6.65 -5.35
C MET A 85 0.71 -5.24 -4.79
N ILE A 86 1.41 -5.00 -3.68
CA ILE A 86 1.52 -3.69 -3.03
C ILE A 86 2.67 -2.91 -3.66
N VAL A 87 2.36 -1.81 -4.35
CA VAL A 87 3.35 -0.99 -5.06
C VAL A 87 3.77 0.25 -4.29
N ALA A 88 3.02 0.65 -3.27
CA ALA A 88 3.40 1.73 -2.37
C ALA A 88 2.62 1.70 -1.04
N VAL A 89 3.29 2.12 0.04
CA VAL A 89 2.65 2.64 1.26
C VAL A 89 2.81 4.16 1.20
N ALA A 90 1.91 4.83 0.50
CA ALA A 90 2.08 6.21 0.08
C ALA A 90 1.61 7.20 1.15
N HIS A 91 2.55 7.92 1.77
CA HIS A 91 2.22 9.10 2.57
C HIS A 91 1.56 10.18 1.68
N ALA A 92 0.50 10.82 2.17
CA ALA A 92 -0.25 11.91 1.53
C ALA A 92 0.58 13.12 1.07
N LYS A 93 1.79 13.32 1.60
CA LYS A 93 2.71 14.40 1.19
C LYS A 93 3.63 14.02 0.01
N ARG A 94 3.70 12.74 -0.36
CA ARG A 94 4.52 12.29 -1.51
C ARG A 94 3.85 12.69 -2.82
N ARG A 95 4.65 12.88 -3.87
CA ARG A 95 4.17 13.20 -5.23
C ARG A 95 3.16 12.15 -5.70
N PRO A 96 1.91 12.52 -6.05
CA PRO A 96 0.94 11.54 -6.54
C PRO A 96 1.47 10.71 -7.71
N GLY A 97 1.38 9.39 -7.61
CA GLY A 97 1.78 8.47 -8.68
C GLY A 97 3.28 8.23 -8.85
N TYR A 98 4.14 8.58 -7.88
CA TYR A 98 5.58 8.27 -7.95
C TYR A 98 5.89 6.77 -8.15
N TRP A 99 4.96 5.89 -7.73
CA TRP A 99 5.07 4.43 -7.82
C TRP A 99 4.58 3.87 -9.16
N ARG A 100 4.08 4.70 -10.09
CA ARG A 100 3.43 4.24 -11.33
C ARG A 100 4.32 3.31 -12.17
N ASP A 101 5.62 3.54 -12.17
CA ASP A 101 6.60 2.75 -12.93
C ASP A 101 6.86 1.37 -12.32
N ARG A 102 6.43 1.15 -11.06
CA ARG A 102 6.45 -0.16 -10.38
C ARG A 102 5.34 -1.09 -10.83
N VAL A 103 4.39 -0.59 -11.63
CA VAL A 103 3.29 -1.40 -12.18
C VAL A 103 3.64 -1.78 -13.62
N THR A 104 4.16 -2.99 -13.78
CA THR A 104 4.44 -3.56 -15.10
C THR A 104 3.20 -4.25 -15.65
N SER A 105 2.81 -3.90 -16.88
CA SER A 105 1.83 -4.69 -17.63
C SER A 105 2.57 -5.95 -18.12
N THR A 106 2.32 -7.09 -17.48
CA THR A 106 2.71 -8.40 -18.04
C THR A 106 1.71 -8.81 -19.11
#